data_AF-A0AA39P6Z6-F1
#
_entry.id   AF-A0AA39P6Z6-F1
#
_cell.length_a   1.000
_cell.length_b   1.000
_cell.length_c   1.000
_cell.angle_alpha   90.00
_cell.angle_beta   90.00
_cell.angle_gamma   90.00
#
_symmetry.space_group_name_H-M   'P 1'
#
loop_
_entity.id
_entity.type
_entity.pdbx_description
1 polymer ?
#
loop_
_entity_poly.entity_id
_entity_poly.type
_entity_poly.pdbx_seq_one_letter_code
_entity_poly.pdbx_strand_id
1 'polypeptide(L)'
;MHDSCTQLPSELVEIIISEFWHSEHASADRVLFMTACPLISSLWRDVYVNITSRDIYVPTVSYLRYLSSVIRCKRSKIYGHFLPESTLTMTCYVDLTESDRDAAMHPYSVFCSMPNYIGFRKCFPNMKHIYLELRFRINSGLYLHRGQLTRTRVSIGLDKAAAALSILPVDWCISVSDAPDIDEVG
;
A
#
# COMPACT_ATOMS: atom_id res chain seq x y z
N MET A 1 -0.87 -33.56 -28.58
CA MET A 1 -1.06 -33.31 -27.13
C MET A 1 -1.19 -31.80 -26.98
N HIS A 2 -2.42 -31.28 -26.88
CA HIS A 2 -2.62 -29.88 -26.51
C HIS A 2 -2.53 -29.82 -24.99
N ASP A 3 -1.39 -29.35 -24.47
CA ASP A 3 -1.35 -28.79 -23.13
C ASP A 3 -2.25 -27.56 -23.14
N SER A 4 -3.51 -27.78 -22.76
CA SER A 4 -4.41 -26.71 -22.38
C SER A 4 -3.83 -26.14 -21.10
N CYS A 5 -3.00 -25.10 -21.24
CA CYS A 5 -2.55 -24.27 -20.15
C CYS A 5 -3.80 -23.83 -19.39
N THR A 6 -4.03 -24.43 -18.22
CA THR A 6 -5.17 -24.16 -17.34
C THR A 6 -4.99 -22.78 -16.73
N GLN A 7 -5.15 -21.74 -17.55
CA GLN A 7 -5.20 -20.37 -17.10
C GLN A 7 -6.52 -20.17 -16.36
N LEU A 8 -6.44 -19.61 -15.15
CA LEU A 8 -7.61 -19.16 -14.43
C LEU A 8 -8.35 -18.11 -15.28
N PRO A 9 -9.70 -18.10 -15.25
CA PRO A 9 -10.49 -16.99 -15.77
C PRO A 9 -10.01 -15.64 -15.21
N SER A 10 -10.09 -14.59 -16.03
CA SER A 10 -9.64 -13.24 -15.67
C SER A 10 -10.29 -12.71 -14.38
N GLU A 11 -11.56 -13.05 -14.17
CA GLU A 11 -12.35 -12.64 -13.02
C GLU A 11 -11.78 -13.24 -11.72
N LEU A 12 -11.32 -14.49 -11.77
CA LEU A 12 -10.69 -15.13 -10.60
C LEU A 12 -9.32 -14.52 -10.31
N VAL A 13 -8.54 -14.20 -11.35
CA VAL A 13 -7.25 -13.52 -11.19
C VAL A 13 -7.45 -12.14 -10.58
N GLU A 14 -8.48 -11.40 -11.01
CA GLU A 14 -8.84 -10.10 -10.43
C GLU A 14 -9.21 -10.20 -8.96
N ILE A 15 -10.06 -11.16 -8.58
CA ILE A 15 -10.42 -11.40 -7.18
C ILE A 15 -9.17 -11.71 -6.35
N ILE A 16 -8.33 -12.65 -6.79
CA ILE A 16 -7.12 -13.06 -6.04
C ILE A 16 -6.19 -11.86 -5.80
N ILE A 17 -5.91 -11.09 -6.86
CA ILE A 17 -5.01 -9.95 -6.77
C ILE A 17 -5.63 -8.85 -5.90
N SER A 18 -6.92 -8.57 -6.04
CA SER A 18 -7.61 -7.54 -5.25
C SER A 18 -7.64 -7.90 -3.76
N GLU A 19 -7.98 -9.14 -3.43
CA GLU A 19 -8.04 -9.62 -2.05
C GLU A 19 -6.67 -9.50 -1.37
N PHE A 20 -5.59 -9.94 -2.03
CA PHE A 20 -4.24 -9.76 -1.49
C PHE A 20 -3.87 -8.27 -1.41
N TRP A 21 -4.14 -7.50 -2.46
CA TRP A 21 -3.65 -6.12 -2.54
C TRP A 21 -4.23 -5.20 -1.47
N HIS A 22 -5.53 -5.35 -1.19
CA HIS A 22 -6.26 -4.53 -0.22
C HIS A 22 -6.23 -5.09 1.21
N SER A 23 -5.70 -6.30 1.41
CA SER A 23 -5.46 -6.88 2.74
C SER A 23 -4.22 -6.28 3.41
N GLU A 24 -4.16 -6.40 4.74
CA GLU A 24 -3.01 -5.98 5.56
C GLU A 24 -1.85 -6.99 5.43
N HIS A 25 -0.71 -6.54 4.89
CA HIS A 25 0.48 -7.36 4.70
C HIS A 25 1.75 -6.58 5.03
N ALA A 26 2.70 -7.23 5.71
CA ALA A 26 4.01 -6.68 5.96
C ALA A 26 4.73 -6.30 4.67
N SER A 27 5.68 -5.38 4.75
CA SER A 27 6.40 -4.87 3.57
C SER A 27 7.10 -6.00 2.79
N ALA A 28 7.63 -7.01 3.46
CA ALA A 28 8.29 -8.16 2.84
C ALA A 28 7.34 -8.96 1.93
N ASP A 29 6.15 -9.29 2.43
CA ASP A 29 5.13 -10.04 1.67
C ASP A 29 4.62 -9.23 0.47
N ARG A 30 4.42 -7.92 0.66
CA ARG A 30 4.06 -7.02 -0.45
C ARG A 30 5.15 -6.99 -1.51
N VAL A 31 6.43 -6.87 -1.12
CA VAL A 31 7.55 -6.87 -2.08
C VAL A 31 7.61 -8.19 -2.84
N LEU A 32 7.43 -9.33 -2.16
CA LEU A 32 7.37 -10.64 -2.80
C LEU A 32 6.23 -10.69 -3.82
N PHE A 33 5.01 -10.28 -3.44
CA PHE A 33 3.88 -10.24 -4.34
C PHE A 33 4.10 -9.31 -5.55
N MET A 34 4.57 -8.08 -5.31
CA MET A 34 4.82 -7.08 -6.35
C MET A 34 5.89 -7.53 -7.36
N THR A 35 6.82 -8.39 -6.94
CA THR A 35 7.89 -8.90 -7.82
C THR A 35 7.51 -10.20 -8.51
N ALA A 36 6.70 -11.05 -7.88
CA ALA A 36 6.30 -12.34 -8.43
C ALA A 36 5.02 -12.28 -9.29
N CYS A 37 3.97 -11.61 -8.81
CA CYS A 37 2.63 -11.61 -9.43
C CYS A 37 2.67 -11.20 -10.92
N PRO A 38 3.36 -10.11 -11.32
CA PRO A 38 3.41 -9.71 -12.72
C PRO A 38 4.20 -10.65 -13.64
N LEU A 39 4.93 -11.62 -13.08
CA LEU A 39 5.76 -12.57 -13.83
C LEU A 39 5.05 -13.90 -14.13
N ILE A 40 3.87 -14.15 -13.53
CA ILE A 40 3.13 -15.40 -13.69
C ILE A 40 2.65 -15.57 -15.14
N SER A 41 1.96 -14.56 -15.67
CA SER A 41 1.56 -14.51 -17.09
C SER A 41 1.18 -13.08 -17.47
N SER A 42 0.95 -12.84 -18.77
CA SER A 42 0.46 -11.53 -19.23
C SER A 42 -0.89 -11.17 -18.60
N LEU A 43 -1.80 -12.13 -18.43
CA LEU A 43 -3.09 -11.90 -17.77
C LEU A 43 -2.90 -11.39 -16.34
N TRP A 44 -2.08 -12.07 -15.55
CA TRP A 44 -1.80 -11.67 -14.17
C TRP A 44 -1.13 -10.29 -14.09
N ARG A 45 -0.19 -10.02 -14.99
CA ARG A 45 0.44 -8.69 -15.09
C ARG A 45 -0.57 -7.60 -15.40
N ASP A 46 -1.44 -7.81 -16.38
CA ASP A 46 -2.35 -6.77 -16.85
C ASP A 46 -3.42 -6.46 -15.79
N VAL A 47 -3.94 -7.49 -15.11
CA VAL A 47 -4.83 -7.35 -13.95
C VAL A 47 -4.12 -6.68 -12.77
N TYR A 48 -2.90 -7.13 -12.44
CA TYR A 48 -2.06 -6.53 -11.40
C TYR A 48 -1.87 -5.04 -11.63
N VAL A 49 -1.52 -4.63 -12.85
CA VAL A 49 -1.27 -3.22 -13.18
C VAL A 49 -2.56 -2.40 -13.05
N ASN A 50 -3.69 -2.94 -13.50
CA ASN A 50 -4.98 -2.25 -13.39
C ASN A 50 -5.35 -1.94 -11.92
N ILE A 51 -5.14 -2.90 -11.01
CA ILE A 51 -5.42 -2.74 -9.59
C ILE A 51 -4.38 -1.83 -8.91
N THR A 52 -3.10 -2.18 -9.04
CA THR A 52 -2.01 -1.53 -8.28
C THR A 52 -1.65 -0.13 -8.76
N SER A 53 -2.01 0.24 -9.99
CA SER A 53 -1.85 1.63 -10.46
C SER A 53 -2.88 2.59 -9.88
N ARG A 54 -4.05 2.07 -9.47
CA ARG A 54 -5.14 2.85 -8.86
C ARG A 54 -4.89 3.09 -7.38
N ASP A 55 -4.53 2.04 -6.66
CA ASP A 55 -4.25 2.09 -5.22
C ASP A 55 -2.79 1.68 -4.99
N ILE A 56 -1.88 2.63 -4.86
CA ILE A 56 -0.45 2.33 -4.77
C ILE A 56 -0.06 2.01 -3.32
N TYR A 57 0.55 0.86 -3.07
CA TYR A 57 1.27 0.62 -1.81
C TYR A 57 2.76 0.92 -1.95
N VAL A 58 3.34 1.59 -0.97
CA VAL A 58 4.76 1.97 -0.94
C VAL A 58 5.49 1.20 0.17
N PRO A 59 5.98 -0.03 -0.10
CA PRO A 59 6.62 -0.86 0.92
C PRO A 59 8.09 -0.49 1.17
N THR A 60 8.73 0.26 0.26
CA THR A 60 10.15 0.64 0.38
C THR A 60 10.45 2.00 -0.25
N VAL A 61 11.53 2.65 0.20
CA VAL A 61 12.03 3.88 -0.44
C VAL A 61 12.50 3.63 -1.88
N SER A 62 13.07 2.47 -2.16
CA SER A 62 13.50 2.11 -3.52
C SER A 62 12.32 2.08 -4.49
N TYR A 63 11.16 1.60 -4.04
CA TYR A 63 9.94 1.63 -4.82
C TYR A 63 9.41 3.06 -5.02
N LEU A 64 9.50 3.93 -4.01
CA LEU A 64 9.17 5.35 -4.15
C LEU A 64 10.03 6.07 -5.21
N ARG A 65 11.35 5.79 -5.21
CA ARG A 65 12.28 6.27 -6.24
C ARG A 65 11.94 5.71 -7.62
N TYR A 66 11.54 4.45 -7.67
CA TYR A 66 11.06 3.82 -8.90
C TYR A 66 9.83 4.55 -9.45
N LEU A 67 8.80 4.81 -8.65
CA LEU A 67 7.62 5.57 -9.08
C LEU A 67 8.00 6.95 -9.63
N SER A 68 8.91 7.65 -8.94
CA SER A 68 9.44 8.94 -9.41
C SER A 68 10.10 8.83 -10.79
N SER A 69 10.85 7.74 -11.03
CA SER A 69 11.46 7.47 -12.34
C SER A 69 10.43 7.16 -13.42
N VAL A 70 9.35 6.45 -13.08
CA VAL A 70 8.26 6.15 -14.03
C VAL A 70 7.57 7.44 -14.46
N ILE A 71 7.22 8.32 -13.52
CA ILE A 71 6.57 9.60 -13.80
C ILE A 71 7.46 10.48 -14.69
N ARG A 72 8.74 10.57 -14.36
CA ARG A 72 9.69 11.43 -15.09
C ARG A 72 10.00 10.91 -16.49
N CYS A 73 10.21 9.60 -16.64
CA CYS A 73 10.73 9.02 -17.86
C CYS A 73 9.65 8.38 -18.73
N LYS A 74 8.41 8.22 -18.22
CA LYS A 74 7.29 7.51 -18.87
C LYS A 74 7.66 6.13 -19.40
N ARG A 75 8.59 5.46 -18.72
CA ARG A 75 9.15 4.17 -19.12
C ARG A 75 9.05 3.21 -17.95
N SER A 76 7.93 2.51 -17.87
CA SER A 76 7.74 1.35 -16.99
C SER A 76 7.33 0.14 -17.81
N LYS A 77 7.99 -0.99 -17.58
CA LYS A 77 7.56 -2.29 -18.15
C LYS A 77 6.29 -2.84 -17.49
N ILE A 78 5.97 -2.34 -16.29
CA ILE A 78 4.83 -2.79 -15.48
C ILE A 78 3.70 -1.77 -15.66
N TYR A 79 3.91 -0.55 -15.16
CA TYR A 79 2.86 0.46 -15.08
C TYR A 79 2.56 1.18 -16.41
N GLY A 80 3.33 0.92 -17.47
CA GLY A 80 3.05 1.39 -18.83
C GLY A 80 2.52 2.83 -18.89
N HIS A 81 1.30 2.98 -19.40
CA HIS A 81 0.55 4.23 -19.50
C HIS A 81 -0.50 4.42 -18.40
N PHE A 82 -0.57 3.52 -17.42
CA PHE A 82 -1.53 3.62 -16.31
C PHE A 82 -1.12 4.69 -15.29
N LEU A 83 0.18 4.90 -15.12
CA LEU A 83 0.69 5.96 -14.25
C LEU A 83 1.06 7.21 -15.05
N PRO A 84 0.77 8.42 -14.53
CA PRO A 84 0.15 8.68 -13.22
C PRO A 84 -1.39 8.75 -13.20
N GLU A 85 -2.06 8.68 -14.34
CA GLU A 85 -3.46 9.07 -14.49
C GLU A 85 -4.44 8.18 -13.74
N SER A 86 -4.14 6.89 -13.56
CA SER A 86 -5.03 5.96 -12.85
C SER A 86 -4.97 6.07 -11.32
N THR A 87 -3.94 6.71 -10.76
CA THR A 87 -3.71 6.71 -9.30
C THR A 87 -4.75 7.53 -8.56
N LEU A 88 -5.44 6.87 -7.64
CA LEU A 88 -6.45 7.46 -6.75
C LEU A 88 -5.96 7.52 -5.30
N THR A 89 -5.20 6.51 -4.85
CA THR A 89 -4.72 6.44 -3.47
C THR A 89 -3.27 6.00 -3.39
N MET A 90 -2.60 6.40 -2.32
CA MET A 90 -1.26 5.91 -2.00
C MET A 90 -1.18 5.56 -0.51
N THR A 91 -0.83 4.32 -0.21
CA THR A 91 -0.78 3.78 1.15
C THR A 91 0.65 3.43 1.52
N CYS A 92 1.08 3.90 2.69
CA CYS A 92 2.28 3.42 3.36
C CYS A 92 1.84 2.67 4.61
N TYR A 93 1.88 1.34 4.54
CA TYR A 93 1.52 0.44 5.63
C TYR A 93 2.79 -0.11 6.28
N VAL A 94 2.90 0.09 7.58
CA VAL A 94 4.02 -0.34 8.41
C VAL A 94 3.52 -1.39 9.41
N ASP A 95 4.14 -2.56 9.38
CA ASP A 95 3.85 -3.63 10.34
C ASP A 95 4.98 -3.81 11.36
N LEU A 96 4.73 -3.40 12.60
CA LEU A 96 5.66 -3.56 13.72
C LEU A 96 5.24 -4.67 14.69
N THR A 97 4.40 -5.61 14.26
CA THR A 97 3.88 -6.67 15.16
C THR A 97 4.90 -7.75 15.48
N GLU A 98 5.73 -8.10 14.50
CA GLU A 98 6.74 -9.16 14.60
C GLU A 98 8.19 -8.59 14.62
N SER A 99 8.41 -7.39 14.11
CA SER A 99 9.72 -6.74 14.05
C SER A 99 9.62 -5.22 14.20
N ASP A 100 10.62 -4.60 14.82
CA ASP A 100 10.75 -3.13 14.89
C ASP A 100 11.27 -2.49 13.59
N ARG A 101 11.54 -3.29 12.55
CA ARG A 101 12.26 -2.88 11.33
C ARG A 101 11.53 -3.21 10.03
N ASP A 102 10.27 -2.82 9.93
CA ASP A 102 9.56 -2.90 8.65
C ASP A 102 10.17 -1.91 7.63
N ALA A 103 10.36 -2.35 6.38
CA ALA A 103 11.00 -1.55 5.34
C ALA A 103 10.18 -0.31 4.94
N ALA A 104 8.86 -0.34 5.21
CA ALA A 104 7.94 0.77 4.97
C ALA A 104 8.10 1.90 5.99
N MET A 105 8.82 1.70 7.11
CA MET A 105 9.13 2.79 8.07
C MET A 105 9.80 3.99 7.41
N HIS A 106 10.69 3.72 6.46
CA HIS A 106 11.42 4.78 5.76
C HIS A 106 10.51 5.60 4.83
N PRO A 107 9.74 5.01 3.89
CA PRO A 107 8.78 5.80 3.11
C PRO A 107 7.71 6.44 4.00
N TYR A 108 7.29 5.82 5.11
CA TYR A 108 6.36 6.42 6.07
C TYR A 108 6.89 7.74 6.63
N SER A 109 8.13 7.74 7.13
CA SER A 109 8.82 8.94 7.61
C SER A 109 8.97 10.02 6.53
N VAL A 110 9.27 9.59 5.29
CA VAL A 110 9.32 10.48 4.13
C VAL A 110 7.97 11.13 3.86
N PHE A 111 6.86 10.40 3.91
CA PHE A 111 5.52 10.98 3.77
C PHE A 111 5.17 11.94 4.91
N CYS A 112 5.51 11.61 6.16
CA CYS A 112 5.29 12.52 7.30
C CYS A 112 6.06 13.84 7.17
N SER A 113 7.21 13.82 6.51
CA SER A 113 8.10 14.98 6.37
C SER A 113 7.79 15.86 5.16
N MET A 114 6.85 15.46 4.29
CA MET A 114 6.56 16.18 3.06
C MET A 114 5.66 17.41 3.27
N PRO A 115 6.09 18.60 2.82
CA PRO A 115 5.26 19.80 2.94
C PRO A 115 4.11 19.76 1.93
N ASN A 116 2.87 19.69 2.43
CA ASN A 116 1.60 19.81 1.68
C ASN A 116 1.47 18.92 0.44
N TYR A 117 2.30 17.88 0.30
CA TYR A 117 2.32 16.92 -0.81
C TYR A 117 2.27 17.57 -2.22
N ILE A 118 2.78 18.79 -2.38
CA ILE A 118 2.66 19.57 -3.63
C ILE A 118 3.28 18.81 -4.81
N GLY A 119 4.44 18.19 -4.59
CA GLY A 119 5.10 17.35 -5.60
C GLY A 119 4.22 16.16 -6.01
N PHE A 120 3.61 15.48 -5.04
CA PHE A 120 2.72 14.35 -5.29
C PHE A 120 1.46 14.76 -6.05
N ARG A 121 0.83 15.87 -5.70
CA ARG A 121 -0.35 16.38 -6.41
C ARG A 121 -0.05 16.75 -7.86
N LYS A 122 1.17 17.22 -8.15
CA LYS A 122 1.62 17.47 -9.53
C LYS A 122 1.94 16.18 -10.28
N CYS A 123 2.56 15.22 -9.60
CA CYS A 123 2.94 13.94 -10.17
C CYS A 123 1.74 13.00 -10.40
N PHE A 124 0.71 13.06 -9.56
CA PHE A 124 -0.48 12.21 -9.56
C PHE A 124 -1.74 13.08 -9.53
N PRO A 125 -2.22 13.56 -10.68
CA PRO A 125 -3.26 14.58 -10.73
C PRO A 125 -4.63 14.10 -10.22
N ASN A 126 -4.90 12.80 -10.29
CA ASN A 126 -6.16 12.20 -9.87
C ASN A 126 -6.13 11.61 -8.45
N MET A 127 -4.99 11.72 -7.76
CA MET A 127 -4.82 11.14 -6.43
C MET A 127 -5.62 11.95 -5.40
N LYS A 128 -6.48 11.24 -4.67
CA LYS A 128 -7.40 11.81 -3.69
C LYS A 128 -6.90 11.67 -2.27
N HIS A 129 -6.24 10.56 -1.94
CA HIS A 129 -5.84 10.27 -0.57
C HIS A 129 -4.43 9.70 -0.45
N ILE A 130 -3.75 10.08 0.63
CA ILE A 130 -2.59 9.36 1.16
C ILE A 130 -3.01 8.72 2.48
N TYR A 131 -2.71 7.44 2.64
CA TYR A 131 -2.95 6.69 3.86
C TYR A 131 -1.62 6.33 4.51
N LEU A 132 -1.47 6.68 5.77
CA LEU A 132 -0.34 6.29 6.62
C LEU A 132 -0.89 5.34 7.67
N GLU A 133 -0.51 4.08 7.55
CA GLU A 133 -1.02 3.00 8.40
C GLU A 133 0.12 2.39 9.20
N LEU A 134 -0.12 2.20 10.49
CA LEU A 134 0.83 1.60 11.40
C LEU A 134 0.11 0.58 12.27
N ARG A 135 0.69 -0.61 12.33
CA ARG A 135 0.21 -1.73 13.14
C ARG A 135 1.31 -2.14 14.11
N PHE A 136 1.02 -2.24 15.40
CA PHE A 136 2.01 -2.59 16.42
C PHE A 136 1.36 -3.24 17.65
N ARG A 137 2.15 -3.98 18.42
CA ARG A 137 1.73 -4.53 19.71
C ARG A 137 2.22 -3.63 20.84
N ILE A 138 1.33 -3.32 21.79
CA ILE A 138 1.72 -2.61 23.01
C ILE A 138 2.00 -3.64 24.10
N ASN A 139 3.27 -3.81 24.46
CA ASN A 139 3.70 -4.58 25.64
C ASN A 139 3.98 -3.62 26.80
N SER A 140 2.94 -2.93 27.28
CA SER A 140 3.02 -2.06 28.46
C SER A 140 2.68 -2.88 29.72
N GLY A 141 3.56 -2.89 30.72
CA GLY A 141 3.30 -3.50 32.05
C GLY A 141 2.32 -2.69 32.93
N LEU A 142 1.83 -1.55 32.43
CA LEU A 142 0.86 -0.70 33.12
C LEU A 142 -0.46 -0.74 32.35
N TYR A 143 -1.42 -1.44 32.93
CA TYR A 143 -2.88 -1.37 32.68
C TYR A 143 -3.43 -1.74 31.29
N LEU A 144 -2.61 -2.24 30.35
CA LEU A 144 -3.09 -2.76 29.06
C LEU A 144 -2.84 -4.27 28.98
N HIS A 145 -3.84 -5.01 28.49
CA HIS A 145 -3.74 -6.46 28.32
C HIS A 145 -2.53 -6.79 27.44
N ARG A 146 -1.70 -7.72 27.91
CA ARG A 146 -0.46 -8.13 27.25
C ARG A 146 -0.77 -8.65 25.84
N GLY A 147 -0.13 -8.09 24.82
CA GLY A 147 -0.29 -8.54 23.43
C GLY A 147 -1.39 -7.85 22.62
N GLN A 148 -2.01 -6.79 23.15
CA GLN A 148 -3.05 -6.05 22.41
C GLN A 148 -2.50 -5.43 21.12
N LEU A 149 -3.26 -5.63 20.03
CA LEU A 149 -2.91 -5.16 18.71
C LEU A 149 -3.52 -3.78 18.47
N THR A 150 -2.66 -2.78 18.29
CA THR A 150 -3.07 -1.42 17.96
C THR A 150 -2.85 -1.15 16.48
N ARG A 151 -3.86 -0.56 15.83
CA ARG A 151 -3.80 -0.06 14.46
C ARG A 151 -4.08 1.42 14.47
N THR A 152 -3.26 2.20 13.77
CA THR A 152 -3.51 3.61 13.53
C THR A 152 -3.52 3.88 12.04
N ARG A 153 -4.51 4.64 11.57
CA ARG A 153 -4.61 5.11 10.18
C ARG A 153 -4.74 6.62 10.19
N VAL A 154 -3.83 7.29 9.49
CA VAL A 154 -3.93 8.71 9.18
C VAL A 154 -4.27 8.85 7.71
N SER A 155 -5.37 9.53 7.42
CA SER A 155 -5.90 9.75 6.06
C SER A 155 -5.76 11.21 5.70
N ILE A 156 -5.06 11.50 4.61
CA ILE A 156 -4.75 12.86 4.14
C ILE A 156 -5.45 13.07 2.80
N GLY A 157 -6.45 13.95 2.77
CA GLY A 157 -7.18 14.28 1.55
C GLY A 157 -6.46 15.34 0.70
N LEU A 158 -6.25 15.04 -0.59
CA LEU A 158 -5.53 15.87 -1.55
C LEU A 158 -6.44 16.58 -2.56
N ASP A 159 -7.65 16.07 -2.75
CA ASP A 159 -8.66 16.55 -3.71
C ASP A 159 -9.37 17.83 -3.26
N LYS A 160 -9.39 18.11 -1.95
CA LYS A 160 -10.09 19.25 -1.34
C LYS A 160 -9.27 20.54 -1.25
N ALA A 161 -8.03 20.52 -1.74
CA ALA A 161 -7.10 21.65 -1.64
C ALA A 161 -7.20 22.61 -2.84
N ALA A 162 -8.03 23.65 -2.72
CA ALA A 162 -8.25 24.65 -3.77
C ALA A 162 -6.99 25.48 -4.15
N ALA A 163 -5.95 25.50 -3.30
CA ALA A 163 -4.71 26.23 -3.54
C ALA A 163 -3.46 25.41 -3.13
N ALA A 164 -2.28 25.82 -3.60
CA ALA A 164 -1.01 25.15 -3.25
C ALA A 164 -0.63 25.27 -1.76
N LEU A 165 -1.26 26.20 -1.02
CA LEU A 165 -0.99 26.51 0.39
C LEU A 165 -2.17 26.18 1.32
N SER A 166 -3.21 25.49 0.85
CA SER A 166 -4.34 25.13 1.70
C SER A 166 -3.97 24.03 2.69
N ILE A 167 -4.48 24.15 3.93
CA ILE A 167 -4.41 23.08 4.93
C ILE A 167 -5.15 21.87 4.37
N LEU A 168 -4.49 20.71 4.34
CA LEU A 168 -5.08 19.47 3.87
C LEU A 168 -5.95 18.87 4.97
N PRO A 169 -7.16 18.36 4.65
CA PRO A 169 -7.95 17.61 5.62
C PRO A 169 -7.18 16.35 6.03
N VAL A 170 -6.97 16.21 7.34
CA VAL A 170 -6.35 15.04 7.96
C VAL A 170 -7.35 14.42 8.91
N ASP A 171 -7.60 13.13 8.72
CA ASP A 171 -8.38 12.30 9.65
C ASP A 171 -7.44 11.28 10.32
N TRP A 172 -7.63 11.03 11.61
CA TRP A 172 -6.82 10.08 12.37
C TRP A 172 -7.72 9.11 13.13
N CYS A 173 -7.64 7.84 12.75
CA CYS A 173 -8.36 6.75 13.38
C CYS A 173 -7.38 5.84 14.15
N ILE A 174 -7.78 5.43 15.36
CA ILE A 174 -7.08 4.41 16.17
C ILE A 174 -8.07 3.30 16.45
N SER A 175 -7.68 2.06 16.16
CA SER A 175 -8.45 0.87 16.53
C SER A 175 -7.56 -0.08 17.32
N VAL A 176 -8.16 -0.72 18.32
CA VAL A 176 -7.47 -1.61 19.24
C VAL A 176 -8.24 -2.92 19.24
N SER A 177 -7.56 -4.04 19.00
CA SER A 177 -8.14 -5.37 19.04
C SER A 177 -7.31 -6.26 19.95
N ASP A 178 -7.97 -7.14 20.67
CA ASP A 178 -7.28 -8.15 21.46
C ASP A 178 -6.57 -9.15 20.52
N ALA A 179 -5.49 -9.76 21.01
CA ALA A 179 -4.83 -10.83 20.26
C ALA A 179 -5.83 -11.98 20.07
N PRO A 180 -5.85 -12.64 18.90
CA PRO A 180 -6.63 -13.87 18.77
C PRO A 180 -6.13 -14.87 19.83
N ASP A 181 -7.06 -15.45 20.60
CA ASP A 181 -6.74 -16.50 21.56
C ASP A 181 -6.10 -17.66 20.79
N ILE A 182 -4.83 -17.94 21.07
CA ILE A 182 -4.06 -19.02 20.42
C ILE A 182 -4.48 -20.40 20.97
N ASP A 183 -5.52 -20.47 21.82
CA ASP A 183 -5.96 -21.69 22.51
C ASP A 183 -7.14 -22.44 21.85
N GLU A 184 -7.58 -22.06 20.64
CA GLU A 184 -8.56 -22.85 19.86
C GLU A 184 -7.93 -23.62 18.69
N VAL A 185 -6.91 -24.44 18.97
CA VAL A 185 -6.62 -25.63 18.17
C VAL A 185 -6.33 -26.79 19.14
N GLY A 186 -7.42 -27.43 19.58
CA GLY A 186 -7.40 -28.75 20.21
C GLY A 186 -7.58 -29.86 19.19
#